data_AF-A0A3E0KI87-F1
#
_entry.id   AF-A0A3E0KI87-F1
#
_cell.length_a   1.000
_cell.length_b   1.000
_cell.length_c   1.000
_cell.angle_alpha   90.00
_cell.angle_beta   90.00
_cell.angle_gamma   90.00
#
_symmetry.space_group_name_H-M   'P 1'
#
loop_
_entity.id
_entity.type
_entity.pdbx_description
1 polymer ?
#
loop_
_entity_poly.entity_id
_entity_poly.type
_entity_poly.pdbx_seq_one_letter_code
_entity_poly.pdbx_strand_id
1 'polypeptide(L)'
;MLRCLYVVAEAQLVHTLRRAAALLDTAGFGLSVALEGYTVEELTHLDKATLERQLAAADVFIGSMLNSEREVAMLAELLAQRRPPVTVVFTSQPELMLLSRLGAFDAQAWVRDPGRLHSLAQRLRAAGAPAPPSPAGLLAALPRLVSRFGPDVLGEAWAY
;
A
#
# COMPACT_ATOMS: atom_id res chain seq x y z
N MET A 1 2.13 -16.34 -11.76
CA MET A 1 1.06 -15.35 -11.99
C MET A 1 0.87 -14.60 -10.69
N LEU A 2 0.93 -13.27 -10.73
CA LEU A 2 0.75 -12.38 -9.57
C LEU A 2 -0.71 -11.91 -9.54
N ARG A 3 -1.42 -12.10 -8.42
CA ARG A 3 -2.80 -11.65 -8.25
C ARG A 3 -2.83 -10.31 -7.55
N CYS A 4 -3.34 -9.30 -8.24
CA CYS A 4 -3.43 -7.94 -7.76
C CYS A 4 -4.91 -7.54 -7.62
N LEU A 5 -5.32 -7.29 -6.37
CA LEU A 5 -6.63 -6.74 -6.05
C LEU A 5 -6.51 -5.22 -5.86
N TYR A 6 -7.37 -4.43 -6.50
CA TYR A 6 -7.42 -2.98 -6.30
C TYR A 6 -8.79 -2.49 -5.82
N VAL A 7 -8.78 -1.42 -5.02
CA VAL A 7 -9.94 -0.59 -4.72
C VAL A 7 -9.55 0.87 -4.90
N VAL A 8 -10.20 1.57 -5.82
CA VAL A 8 -9.85 2.95 -6.18
C VAL A 8 -11.09 3.83 -6.29
N ALA A 9 -11.02 5.09 -5.87
CA ALA A 9 -12.15 6.01 -6.08
C ALA A 9 -12.29 6.45 -7.54
N GLU A 10 -11.18 6.63 -8.25
CA GLU A 10 -11.21 7.20 -9.59
C GLU A 10 -11.09 6.14 -10.69
N ALA A 11 -12.08 6.07 -11.57
CA ALA A 11 -12.10 5.14 -12.71
C ALA A 11 -10.90 5.29 -13.66
N GLN A 12 -10.28 6.48 -13.74
CA GLN A 12 -9.06 6.67 -14.56
C GLN A 12 -7.87 5.82 -14.09
N LEU A 13 -7.80 5.51 -12.79
CA LEU A 13 -6.75 4.63 -12.26
C LEU A 13 -6.93 3.19 -12.76
N VAL A 14 -8.16 2.74 -13.00
CA VAL A 14 -8.44 1.39 -13.53
C VAL A 14 -7.81 1.20 -14.90
N HIS A 15 -7.99 2.16 -15.82
CA HIS A 15 -7.36 2.11 -17.14
C HIS A 15 -5.83 2.11 -17.05
N THR A 16 -5.28 2.90 -16.14
CA THR A 16 -3.83 2.99 -15.91
C THR A 16 -3.27 1.66 -15.40
N LEU A 17 -3.92 1.04 -14.41
CA LEU A 17 -3.54 -0.26 -13.87
C LEU A 17 -3.59 -1.36 -14.93
N ARG A 18 -4.69 -1.43 -15.70
CA ARG A 18 -4.84 -2.43 -16.78
C ARG A 18 -3.74 -2.29 -17.83
N ARG A 19 -3.42 -1.05 -18.24
CA ARG A 19 -2.32 -0.79 -19.17
C ARG A 19 -0.98 -1.22 -18.58
N ALA A 20 -0.73 -0.94 -17.30
CA ALA A 20 0.49 -1.37 -16.63
C ALA A 20 0.64 -2.90 -16.60
N ALA A 21 -0.43 -3.64 -16.28
CA ALA A 21 -0.41 -5.10 -16.30
C ALA A 21 -0.16 -5.66 -17.71
N ALA A 22 -0.78 -5.09 -18.74
CA ALA A 22 -0.54 -5.50 -20.13
C ALA A 22 0.92 -5.23 -20.57
N LEU A 23 1.50 -4.10 -20.14
CA LEU A 23 2.91 -3.81 -20.38
C LEU A 23 3.84 -4.82 -19.68
N LEU A 24 3.53 -5.21 -18.44
CA LEU A 24 4.33 -6.21 -17.72
C LEU A 24 4.28 -7.59 -18.39
N ASP A 25 3.10 -7.99 -18.86
CA ASP A 25 2.89 -9.27 -19.56
C ASP A 25 3.68 -9.33 -20.88
N THR A 26 3.72 -8.21 -21.61
CA THR A 26 4.43 -8.10 -22.90
C THR A 26 5.92 -7.78 -22.79
N ALA A 27 6.41 -7.36 -21.61
CA ALA A 27 7.81 -6.99 -21.41
C ALA A 27 8.79 -8.19 -21.36
N GLY A 28 8.29 -9.43 -21.44
CA GLY A 28 9.13 -10.62 -21.56
C GLY A 28 9.79 -11.08 -20.26
N PHE A 29 9.40 -10.51 -19.10
CA PHE A 29 9.92 -10.90 -17.79
C PHE A 29 9.34 -12.23 -17.25
N GLY A 30 8.45 -12.89 -18.00
CA GLY A 30 7.73 -14.08 -17.53
C GLY A 30 6.77 -13.80 -16.37
N LEU A 31 6.42 -12.53 -16.15
CA LEU A 31 5.54 -12.08 -15.08
C LEU A 31 4.17 -11.70 -15.66
N SER A 32 3.18 -12.55 -15.43
CA SER A 32 1.78 -12.24 -15.73
C SER A 32 1.06 -11.72 -14.50
N VAL A 33 0.34 -10.61 -14.63
CA VAL A 33 -0.42 -9.96 -13.56
C VAL A 33 -1.91 -10.13 -13.83
N ALA A 34 -2.60 -10.85 -12.94
CA ALA A 34 -4.04 -10.93 -12.90
C ALA A 34 -4.58 -9.76 -12.08
N LEU A 35 -5.22 -8.78 -12.75
CA LEU A 35 -5.87 -7.65 -12.09
C LEU A 35 -7.36 -7.94 -11.88
N GLU A 36 -7.78 -7.81 -10.63
CA GLU A 36 -9.18 -7.82 -10.21
C GLU A 36 -9.38 -6.61 -9.27
N GLY A 37 -10.59 -6.05 -9.22
CA GLY A 37 -10.82 -4.92 -8.34
C GLY A 37 -12.06 -4.13 -8.66
N TYR A 38 -12.27 -3.10 -7.85
CA TYR A 38 -13.51 -2.34 -7.79
C TYR A 38 -13.23 -0.85 -7.75
N THR A 39 -14.11 -0.06 -8.36
CA THR A 39 -14.24 1.33 -7.94
C THR A 39 -14.96 1.41 -6.58
N VAL A 40 -14.88 2.55 -5.90
CA VAL A 40 -15.62 2.76 -4.64
C VAL A 40 -17.13 2.61 -4.86
N GLU A 41 -17.64 3.06 -6.01
CA GLU A 41 -19.05 2.89 -6.38
C GLU A 41 -19.43 1.41 -6.51
N GLU A 42 -18.59 0.61 -7.19
CA GLU A 42 -18.82 -0.83 -7.34
C GLU A 42 -18.72 -1.58 -5.99
N LEU A 43 -17.78 -1.14 -5.14
CA LEU A 43 -17.56 -1.72 -3.81
C LEU A 43 -18.81 -1.61 -2.92
N THR A 44 -19.59 -0.53 -3.05
CA THR A 44 -20.83 -0.31 -2.29
C THR A 44 -21.83 -1.46 -2.46
N HIS A 45 -21.81 -2.12 -3.62
CA HIS A 45 -22.72 -3.21 -3.97
C HIS A 45 -22.09 -4.60 -3.80
N LEU A 46 -20.81 -4.66 -3.45
CA LEU A 46 -20.09 -5.91 -3.29
C LEU A 46 -20.37 -6.55 -1.93
N ASP A 47 -20.62 -7.85 -1.94
CA ASP A 47 -20.73 -8.62 -0.70
C ASP A 47 -19.38 -8.74 0.01
N LYS A 48 -19.39 -8.52 1.34
CA LYS A 48 -18.18 -8.55 2.19
C LYS A 48 -17.45 -9.89 2.11
N ALA A 49 -18.16 -11.01 2.06
CA ALA A 49 -17.53 -12.33 1.98
C ALA A 49 -16.86 -12.59 0.63
N THR A 50 -17.33 -11.94 -0.45
CA THR A 50 -16.63 -11.98 -1.73
C THR A 50 -15.29 -11.24 -1.65
N LEU A 51 -15.30 -10.04 -1.08
CA LEU A 51 -14.08 -9.24 -0.90
C LEU A 51 -13.07 -9.92 0.03
N GLU A 52 -13.53 -10.54 1.11
CA GLU A 52 -12.68 -11.32 2.02
C GLU A 52 -11.95 -12.45 1.30
N ARG A 53 -12.66 -13.22 0.47
CA ARG A 53 -12.05 -14.30 -0.33
C ARG A 53 -11.03 -13.77 -1.33
N GLN A 54 -11.32 -12.64 -1.97
CA GLN A 54 -10.40 -12.02 -2.93
C GLN A 54 -9.15 -11.50 -2.24
N LEU A 55 -9.28 -10.82 -1.10
CA LEU A 55 -8.16 -10.39 -0.26
C LEU A 55 -7.32 -11.58 0.19
N ALA A 56 -7.96 -12.68 0.62
CA ALA A 56 -7.26 -13.89 1.04
C ALA A 56 -6.46 -14.58 -0.09
N ALA A 57 -6.88 -14.40 -1.35
CA ALA A 57 -6.26 -14.99 -2.53
C ALA A 57 -5.26 -14.06 -3.23
N ALA A 58 -5.24 -12.77 -2.90
CA ALA A 58 -4.39 -11.76 -3.52
C ALA A 58 -2.95 -11.79 -2.99
N ASP A 59 -2.00 -11.54 -3.88
CA ASP A 59 -0.59 -11.31 -3.53
C ASP A 59 -0.34 -9.83 -3.25
N VAL A 60 -1.05 -8.97 -3.97
CA VAL A 60 -0.97 -7.51 -3.90
C VAL A 60 -2.35 -6.92 -3.67
N PHE A 61 -2.48 -6.01 -2.71
CA PHE A 61 -3.61 -5.12 -2.55
C PHE A 61 -3.20 -3.66 -2.81
N ILE A 62 -4.00 -2.94 -3.61
CA ILE A 62 -3.82 -1.51 -3.90
C ILE A 62 -5.08 -0.75 -3.50
N GLY A 63 -4.96 0.16 -2.53
CA GLY A 63 -6.02 1.09 -2.14
C GLY A 63 -5.66 2.53 -2.52
N SER A 64 -6.59 3.29 -3.10
CA SER A 64 -6.35 4.70 -3.43
C SER A 64 -7.57 5.59 -3.31
N MET A 65 -7.41 6.74 -2.64
CA MET A 65 -8.45 7.79 -2.49
C MET A 65 -9.72 7.31 -1.78
N LEU A 66 -9.55 6.39 -0.82
CA LEU A 66 -10.64 5.80 -0.05
C LEU A 66 -10.97 6.73 1.13
N ASN A 67 -12.07 7.47 0.99
CA ASN A 67 -12.48 8.49 1.95
C ASN A 67 -13.86 8.26 2.58
N SER A 68 -14.66 7.34 2.04
CA SER A 68 -15.99 7.05 2.57
C SER A 68 -15.89 6.19 3.84
N GLU A 69 -16.48 6.65 4.94
CA GLU A 69 -16.37 6.02 6.26
C GLU A 69 -16.81 4.56 6.26
N ARG A 70 -17.90 4.23 5.56
CA ARG A 70 -18.44 2.86 5.51
C ARG A 70 -17.46 1.90 4.84
N GLU A 71 -17.01 2.23 3.64
CA GLU A 71 -16.11 1.39 2.84
C GLU A 71 -14.74 1.30 3.49
N VAL A 72 -14.28 2.40 4.10
CA VAL A 72 -13.04 2.45 4.87
C VAL A 72 -13.10 1.53 6.08
N ALA A 73 -14.14 1.60 6.90
CA ALA A 73 -14.29 0.74 8.07
C ALA A 73 -14.34 -0.75 7.68
N MET A 74 -15.09 -1.09 6.63
CA MET A 74 -15.17 -2.45 6.11
C MET A 74 -13.80 -2.96 5.64
N LEU A 75 -13.08 -2.17 4.82
CA LEU A 75 -11.76 -2.55 4.33
C LEU A 75 -10.73 -2.66 5.45
N ALA A 76 -10.77 -1.74 6.42
CA ALA A 76 -9.87 -1.74 7.55
C ALA A 76 -10.05 -3.01 8.38
N GLU A 77 -11.30 -3.42 8.62
CA GLU A 77 -11.62 -4.67 9.31
C GLU A 77 -11.06 -5.89 8.56
N LEU A 78 -11.33 -6.01 7.26
CA LEU A 78 -10.88 -7.14 6.46
C LEU A 78 -9.35 -7.23 6.36
N LEU A 79 -8.68 -6.10 6.12
CA LEU A 79 -7.23 -6.02 6.00
C LEU A 79 -6.52 -6.23 7.36
N ALA A 80 -7.15 -5.82 8.47
CA ALA A 80 -6.64 -6.10 9.81
C ALA A 80 -6.68 -7.62 10.11
N GLN A 81 -7.73 -8.31 9.67
CA GLN A 81 -7.84 -9.76 9.79
C GLN A 81 -6.86 -10.49 8.87
N ARG A 82 -6.83 -10.12 7.59
CA ARG A 82 -6.01 -10.78 6.57
C ARG A 82 -5.70 -9.86 5.39
N ARG A 83 -4.64 -9.07 5.52
CA ARG A 83 -4.06 -8.30 4.40
C ARG A 83 -3.08 -9.13 3.56
N PRO A 84 -3.04 -8.96 2.22
CA PRO A 84 -2.02 -9.56 1.36
C PRO A 84 -0.58 -9.23 1.77
N PRO A 85 0.41 -10.04 1.36
CA PRO A 85 1.82 -9.82 1.67
C PRO A 85 2.31 -8.44 1.25
N VAL A 86 1.86 -7.98 0.08
CA VAL A 86 2.05 -6.61 -0.40
C VAL A 86 0.71 -5.89 -0.30
N THR A 87 0.62 -4.90 0.58
CA THR A 87 -0.57 -4.08 0.76
C THR A 87 -0.14 -2.64 0.72
N VAL A 88 -0.67 -1.87 -0.22
CA VAL A 88 -0.27 -0.47 -0.35
C VAL A 88 -1.50 0.41 -0.51
N VAL A 89 -1.66 1.33 0.44
CA VAL A 89 -2.76 2.27 0.46
C VAL A 89 -2.21 3.69 0.43
N PHE A 90 -2.62 4.46 -0.57
CA PHE A 90 -2.17 5.84 -0.76
C PHE A 90 -3.35 6.82 -0.72
N THR A 91 -3.07 8.06 -0.34
CA THR A 91 -3.99 9.21 -0.39
C THR A 91 -5.41 8.89 0.12
N SER A 92 -5.51 8.12 1.21
CA SER A 92 -6.77 7.62 1.80
C SER A 92 -6.81 7.96 3.29
N GLN A 93 -7.85 7.54 4.00
CA GLN A 93 -7.91 7.74 5.46
C GLN A 93 -6.70 7.09 6.19
N PRO A 94 -6.16 7.74 7.25
CA PRO A 94 -4.96 7.27 7.94
C PRO A 94 -5.04 5.82 8.43
N GLU A 95 -6.21 5.38 8.89
CA GLU A 95 -6.42 4.02 9.39
C GLU A 95 -6.15 2.94 8.34
N LEU A 96 -6.53 3.16 7.08
CA LEU A 96 -6.19 2.25 5.99
C LEU A 96 -4.73 2.39 5.58
N MET A 97 -4.19 3.62 5.55
CA MET A 97 -2.78 3.84 5.23
C MET A 97 -1.87 3.05 6.17
N LEU A 98 -2.21 2.99 7.47
CA LEU A 98 -1.48 2.23 8.48
C LEU A 98 -1.55 0.71 8.33
N LEU A 99 -2.33 0.17 7.38
CA LEU A 99 -2.34 -1.25 7.01
C LEU A 99 -1.33 -1.56 5.90
N SER A 100 -0.65 -0.55 5.36
CA SER A 100 0.34 -0.75 4.31
C SER A 100 1.54 -1.56 4.80
N ARG A 101 1.92 -2.56 4.01
CA ARG A 101 3.12 -3.38 4.18
C ARG A 101 3.74 -3.71 2.84
N LEU A 102 5.06 -3.62 2.74
CA LEU A 102 5.81 -3.88 1.53
C LEU A 102 7.23 -4.32 1.91
N GLY A 103 7.57 -5.57 1.60
CA GLY A 103 8.86 -6.15 1.98
C GLY A 103 9.06 -6.13 3.51
N ALA A 104 10.17 -5.53 3.96
CA ALA A 104 10.48 -5.37 5.38
C ALA A 104 9.66 -4.26 6.07
N PHE A 105 9.06 -3.36 5.28
CA PHE A 105 8.26 -2.27 5.83
C PHE A 105 6.85 -2.77 6.19
N ASP A 106 6.42 -2.55 7.44
CA ASP A 106 5.05 -2.75 7.90
C ASP A 106 4.63 -1.57 8.78
N ALA A 107 3.69 -0.75 8.31
CA ALA A 107 3.30 0.47 9.00
C ALA A 107 2.79 0.23 10.43
N GLN A 108 2.15 -0.92 10.71
CA GLN A 108 1.72 -1.25 12.08
C GLN A 108 2.91 -1.47 13.00
N ALA A 109 4.02 -2.02 12.51
CA ALA A 109 5.25 -2.18 13.30
C ALA A 109 5.85 -0.81 13.69
N TRP A 110 5.81 0.16 12.77
CA TRP A 110 6.27 1.54 13.03
C TRP A 110 5.39 2.28 14.03
N VAL A 111 4.09 1.97 14.10
CA VAL A 111 3.19 2.51 15.12
C VAL A 111 3.46 1.88 16.50
N ARG A 112 3.73 0.57 16.54
CA ARG A 112 3.98 -0.15 17.80
C ARG A 112 5.33 0.20 18.44
N ASP A 113 6.31 0.58 17.63
CA ASP A 113 7.66 0.93 18.08
C ASP A 113 8.07 2.33 17.60
N PRO A 114 7.72 3.39 18.36
CA PRO A 114 8.09 4.77 18.04
C PRO A 114 9.62 5.01 17.96
N GLY A 115 10.43 4.13 18.56
CA GLY A 115 11.90 4.21 18.50
C GLY A 115 12.44 4.05 17.09
N ARG A 116 11.73 3.32 16.21
CA ARG A 116 12.09 3.17 14.79
C ARG A 116 12.04 4.49 14.06
N LEU A 117 10.97 5.26 14.28
CA LEU A 117 10.83 6.59 13.67
C LEU A 117 11.91 7.55 14.17
N HIS A 118 12.23 7.52 15.46
CA HIS A 118 13.31 8.34 16.02
C HIS A 118 14.67 8.02 15.38
N SER A 119 15.01 6.72 15.28
CA SER A 119 16.28 6.27 14.72
C SER A 119 16.38 6.59 13.22
N LEU A 120 15.29 6.43 12.47
CA LEU A 120 15.23 6.88 11.07
C LEU A 120 15.40 8.40 10.95
N ALA A 121 14.72 9.17 11.81
CA ALA A 121 14.82 10.63 11.82
C ALA A 121 16.25 11.13 12.12
N GLN A 122 17.00 10.42 12.95
CA GLN A 122 18.43 10.73 13.17
C GLN A 122 19.26 10.46 11.91
N ARG A 123 19.08 9.29 11.27
CA ARG A 123 19.79 8.95 10.02
C ARG A 123 19.48 9.90 8.87
N LEU A 124 18.21 10.26 8.67
CA LEU A 124 17.80 11.22 7.64
C LEU A 124 18.36 12.62 7.88
N ARG A 125 18.39 13.08 9.14
CA ARG A 125 19.01 14.38 9.48
C ARG A 125 20.51 14.38 9.20
N ALA A 126 21.22 13.32 9.55
CA ALA A 126 22.63 13.17 9.21
C ALA A 126 22.88 13.17 7.68
N ALA A 127 21.92 12.66 6.90
CA ALA A 127 21.95 12.67 5.44
C ALA A 127 21.37 13.95 4.78
N GLY A 128 21.04 14.99 5.56
CA GLY A 128 20.52 16.26 5.05
C GLY A 128 19.10 16.18 4.47
N ALA A 129 18.22 15.37 5.07
CA ALA A 129 16.80 15.28 4.73
C ALA A 129 15.88 15.55 5.92
N PRO A 130 14.67 16.09 5.68
CA PRO A 130 13.68 16.28 6.73
C PRO A 130 13.20 14.94 7.29
N ALA A 131 13.04 14.89 8.60
CA ALA A 131 12.46 13.73 9.27
C ALA A 131 10.94 13.67 9.04
N PRO A 132 10.36 12.48 8.83
CA PRO A 132 8.91 12.34 8.78
C PRO A 132 8.26 12.68 10.13
N PRO A 133 7.12 13.37 10.15
CA PRO A 133 6.47 13.81 11.38
C PRO A 133 5.75 12.68 12.14
N SER A 134 5.42 11.58 11.46
CA SER A 134 4.69 10.43 12.03
C SER A 134 4.88 9.18 11.15
N PRO A 135 4.49 7.98 11.59
CA PRO A 135 4.47 6.79 10.72
C PRO A 135 3.60 6.96 9.47
N ALA A 136 2.45 7.63 9.59
CA ALA A 136 1.61 7.97 8.43
C ALA A 136 2.30 8.99 7.50
N GLY A 137 3.01 9.97 8.08
CA GLY A 137 3.84 10.91 7.31
C GLY A 137 5.01 10.21 6.60
N LEU A 138 5.61 9.19 7.23
CA LEU A 138 6.63 8.34 6.62
C LEU A 138 6.05 7.63 5.39
N LEU A 139 4.91 6.96 5.52
CA LEU A 139 4.22 6.30 4.39
C LEU A 139 4.05 7.22 3.18
N ALA A 140 3.57 8.44 3.42
CA ALA A 140 3.40 9.43 2.35
C ALA A 140 4.73 9.90 1.75
N ALA A 141 5.80 9.96 2.54
CA ALA A 141 7.13 10.37 2.11
C ALA A 141 7.95 9.23 1.48
N LEU A 142 7.61 7.96 1.73
CA LEU A 142 8.38 6.78 1.31
C LEU A 142 8.78 6.83 -0.17
N PRO A 143 7.86 7.07 -1.14
CA PRO A 143 8.24 7.12 -2.56
C PRO A 143 9.34 8.13 -2.89
N ARG A 144 9.37 9.27 -2.18
CA ARG A 144 10.40 10.31 -2.35
C ARG A 144 11.69 9.98 -1.62
N LEU A 145 11.60 9.29 -0.48
CA LEU A 145 12.76 8.88 0.29
C LEU A 145 13.52 7.76 -0.42
N VAL A 146 12.80 6.77 -0.97
CA VAL A 146 13.43 5.63 -1.63
C VAL A 146 14.13 6.00 -2.95
N SER A 147 13.72 7.08 -3.61
CA SER A 147 14.40 7.56 -4.81
C SER A 147 15.72 8.29 -4.52
N ARG A 148 15.94 8.72 -3.27
CA ARG A 148 17.11 9.52 -2.86
C ARG A 148 18.07 8.76 -1.95
N PHE A 149 17.57 7.80 -1.18
CA PHE A 149 18.33 7.13 -0.14
C PHE A 149 18.22 5.61 -0.28
N GLY A 150 19.29 4.89 0.02
CA GLY A 150 19.33 3.43 -0.02
C GLY A 150 19.10 2.78 1.36
N PRO A 151 19.31 1.45 1.45
CA PRO A 151 19.08 0.68 2.68
C PRO A 151 19.92 1.14 3.87
N ASP A 152 21.12 1.69 3.66
CA ASP A 152 22.00 2.18 4.74
C ASP A 152 21.33 3.31 5.55
N VAL A 153 20.61 4.20 4.86
CA VAL A 153 19.93 5.34 5.49
C VAL A 153 18.52 4.97 5.93
N LEU A 154 17.80 4.19 5.11
CA LEU A 154 16.38 3.90 5.35
C LEU A 154 16.17 2.69 6.28
N GLY A 155 17.07 1.71 6.30
CA GLY A 155 16.95 0.50 7.11
C GLY A 155 15.63 -0.21 6.83
N GLU A 156 14.84 -0.50 7.88
CA GLU A 156 13.52 -1.14 7.75
C GLU A 156 12.47 -0.29 6.99
N ALA A 157 12.75 1.00 6.72
CA ALA A 157 11.89 1.82 5.86
C ALA A 157 12.13 1.54 4.37
N TRP A 158 13.22 0.85 4.05
CA TRP A 158 13.54 0.39 2.71
C TRP A 158 12.70 -0.84 2.39
N ALA A 159 11.88 -0.72 1.35
CA ALA A 159 10.90 -1.74 1.02
C ALA A 159 11.46 -2.82 0.04
N TYR A 160 12.58 -2.54 -0.64
CA TYR A 160 13.21 -3.43 -1.64
C TYR A 160 14.64 -3.00 -1.98
#